data_AF-K7WJW4-F1
#
_entry.id   AF-K7WJW4-F1
#
_cell.length_a   1.000
_cell.length_b   1.000
_cell.length_c   1.000
_cell.angle_alpha   90.00
_cell.angle_beta   90.00
_cell.angle_gamma   90.00
#
_symmetry.space_group_name_H-M   'P 1'
#
loop_
_entity.id
_entity.type
_entity.pdbx_description
1 polymer ?
#
loop_
_entity_poly.entity_id
_entity_poly.type
_entity_poly.pdbx_seq_one_letter_code
_entity_poly.pdbx_strand_id
1 'polypeptide(L)'
;MSIQRIITTKINEDNLDEETYKYFYKWYKLIINKKYERAKKLCLNFINFCKTTIELSYWGEININYNKLLISAILFRGLQEFSYLKQIMRDKEWNKSHKEVNYNWIVLQDCKDRLGFVYQYLSETEIIDIVLNDIQSIDKFFEVSFGIGKYISPEILMKKSICNICSQDVRSCHHISGRIYNGRICYGSPVDPLIRAISLVDVPRDLRCRIWDWQVEGTILKDVCIMTSFAVDDFLNQDKYQKVGIFCSLVINNDGVSLIEINTKK
;
A
#
# COMPACT_ATOMS: atom_id res chain seq x y z
N MET A 1 12.60 -10.08 36.78
CA MET A 1 12.81 -10.91 35.56
C MET A 1 12.23 -10.15 34.38
N SER A 2 13.08 -9.90 33.38
CA SER A 2 12.98 -8.85 32.37
C SER A 2 12.03 -9.17 31.21
N ILE A 3 10.96 -8.37 31.06
CA ILE A 3 10.06 -8.35 29.88
C ILE A 3 10.83 -8.00 28.59
N GLN A 4 11.99 -7.33 28.69
CA GLN A 4 12.84 -6.99 27.54
C GLN A 4 13.56 -8.19 26.88
N ARG A 5 13.63 -9.36 27.53
CA ARG A 5 14.25 -10.56 26.91
C ARG A 5 13.30 -11.39 26.05
N ILE A 6 11.98 -11.14 26.10
CA ILE A 6 11.00 -11.89 25.31
C ILE A 6 10.72 -11.20 23.95
N ILE A 7 11.04 -9.91 23.83
CA ILE A 7 10.80 -9.15 22.60
C ILE A 7 11.96 -9.32 21.59
N THR A 8 13.19 -9.53 22.07
CA THR A 8 14.38 -9.60 21.21
C THR A 8 14.63 -10.98 20.58
N THR A 9 14.00 -12.05 21.06
CA THR A 9 14.16 -13.41 20.50
C THR A 9 13.17 -13.76 19.39
N LYS A 10 12.12 -12.96 19.17
CA LYS A 10 11.12 -13.21 18.11
C LYS A 10 11.43 -12.57 16.76
N ILE A 11 12.50 -11.78 16.64
CA ILE A 11 12.81 -11.00 15.43
C ILE A 11 13.50 -11.86 14.35
N ASN A 12 14.04 -13.04 14.67
CA ASN A 12 14.83 -13.83 13.71
C ASN A 12 14.08 -14.92 12.93
N GLU A 13 12.86 -15.31 13.33
CA GLU A 13 12.16 -16.40 12.65
C GLU A 13 11.47 -15.97 11.35
N ASP A 14 11.15 -14.69 11.18
CA ASP A 14 10.43 -14.15 10.02
C ASP A 14 11.35 -13.51 8.95
N ASN A 15 12.67 -13.61 9.13
CA ASN A 15 13.63 -13.13 8.11
C ASN A 15 13.45 -13.88 6.79
N LEU A 16 13.64 -13.14 5.69
CA LEU A 16 13.60 -13.69 4.33
C LEU A 16 14.63 -14.82 4.15
N ASP A 17 14.26 -15.83 3.36
CA ASP A 17 15.16 -16.93 3.03
C ASP A 17 16.20 -16.56 1.95
N GLU A 18 17.24 -17.38 1.86
CA GLU A 18 18.35 -17.19 0.90
C GLU A 18 17.86 -17.17 -0.55
N GLU A 19 16.81 -17.95 -0.87
CA GLU A 19 16.22 -17.97 -2.20
C GLU A 19 15.59 -16.62 -2.56
N THR A 20 14.82 -16.04 -1.65
CA THR A 20 14.22 -14.71 -1.79
C THR A 20 15.30 -13.67 -2.05
N TYR A 21 16.41 -13.69 -1.29
CA TYR A 21 17.54 -12.80 -1.50
C TYR A 21 18.18 -12.98 -2.87
N LYS A 22 18.34 -14.21 -3.37
CA LYS A 22 18.86 -14.47 -4.72
C LYS A 22 18.00 -13.81 -5.81
N TYR A 23 16.67 -13.86 -5.69
CA TYR A 23 15.77 -13.16 -6.60
C TYR A 23 15.89 -11.64 -6.46
N PHE A 24 16.05 -11.15 -5.23
CA PHE A 24 16.18 -9.72 -4.94
C PHE A 24 17.47 -9.14 -5.54
N TYR A 25 18.60 -9.81 -5.38
CA TYR A 25 19.86 -9.42 -6.03
C TYR A 25 19.79 -9.48 -7.56
N LYS A 26 19.11 -10.48 -8.11
CA LYS A 26 18.88 -10.57 -9.56
C LYS A 26 18.03 -9.39 -10.05
N TRP A 27 16.99 -9.02 -9.31
CA TRP A 27 16.18 -7.84 -9.59
C TRP A 27 17.02 -6.56 -9.53
N TYR A 28 17.82 -6.38 -8.48
CA TYR A 28 18.65 -5.18 -8.30
C TYR A 28 19.66 -5.00 -9.45
N LYS A 29 20.29 -6.09 -9.91
CA LYS A 29 21.14 -6.08 -11.11
C LYS A 29 20.39 -5.61 -12.35
N LEU A 30 19.11 -5.95 -12.52
CA LEU A 30 18.30 -5.46 -13.64
C LEU A 30 18.00 -3.96 -13.52
N ILE A 31 17.74 -3.47 -12.30
CA ILE A 31 17.52 -2.05 -12.01
C ILE A 31 18.74 -1.20 -12.34
N ILE A 32 19.93 -1.57 -11.85
CA ILE A 32 21.18 -0.85 -12.15
C ILE A 32 21.44 -0.80 -13.66
N ASN A 33 21.16 -1.90 -14.37
CA ASN A 33 21.30 -1.98 -15.81
C ASN A 33 20.14 -1.33 -16.59
N LYS A 34 19.24 -0.60 -15.92
CA LYS A 34 18.07 0.09 -16.51
C LYS A 34 17.14 -0.84 -17.32
N LYS A 35 17.09 -2.13 -16.98
CA LYS A 35 16.26 -3.17 -17.62
C LYS A 35 14.92 -3.33 -16.89
N TYR A 36 14.16 -2.23 -16.77
CA TYR A 36 12.99 -2.15 -15.89
C TYR A 36 11.86 -3.12 -16.25
N GLU A 37 11.56 -3.32 -17.54
CA GLU A 37 10.52 -4.28 -17.94
C GLU A 37 10.88 -5.72 -17.57
N ARG A 38 12.16 -6.08 -17.69
CA ARG A 38 12.64 -7.40 -17.24
C ARG A 38 12.57 -7.52 -15.73
N ALA A 39 12.87 -6.44 -15.00
CA ALA A 39 12.75 -6.39 -13.55
C ALA A 39 11.29 -6.57 -13.09
N LYS A 40 10.34 -5.85 -13.71
CA LYS A 40 8.89 -6.00 -13.47
C LYS A 40 8.42 -7.43 -13.71
N LYS A 41 8.82 -8.04 -14.84
CA LYS A 41 8.46 -9.43 -15.18
C LYS A 41 9.03 -10.43 -14.18
N LEU A 42 10.27 -10.22 -13.71
CA LEU A 42 10.87 -11.05 -12.67
C LEU A 42 10.04 -10.99 -11.36
N CYS A 43 9.68 -9.79 -10.92
CA CYS A 43 8.83 -9.62 -9.74
C CYS A 43 7.46 -10.28 -9.91
N LEU A 44 6.80 -10.07 -11.05
CA LEU A 44 5.49 -10.66 -11.32
C LEU A 44 5.52 -12.19 -11.25
N ASN A 45 6.53 -12.80 -11.85
CA ASN A 45 6.70 -14.26 -11.80
C ASN A 45 6.88 -14.76 -10.37
N PHE A 46 7.66 -14.04 -9.55
CA PHE A 46 7.87 -14.39 -8.15
C PHE A 46 6.60 -14.21 -7.31
N ILE A 47 5.87 -13.11 -7.50
CA ILE A 47 4.58 -12.87 -6.84
C ILE A 47 3.58 -13.99 -7.16
N ASN A 48 3.48 -14.40 -8.43
CA ASN A 48 2.58 -15.47 -8.85
C ASN A 48 2.96 -16.82 -8.24
N PHE A 49 4.26 -17.11 -8.12
CA PHE A 49 4.75 -18.26 -7.38
C PHE A 49 4.28 -18.21 -5.92
N CYS A 50 4.54 -17.11 -5.19
CA CYS A 50 4.10 -16.96 -3.80
C CYS A 50 2.58 -17.10 -3.65
N LYS A 51 1.80 -16.43 -4.52
CA LYS A 51 0.33 -16.52 -4.51
C LYS A 51 -0.14 -17.96 -4.64
N THR A 52 0.39 -18.69 -5.62
CA THR A 52 0.04 -20.10 -5.85
C THR A 52 0.39 -20.97 -4.63
N THR A 53 1.55 -20.77 -4.03
CA THR A 53 1.98 -21.52 -2.84
C THR A 53 1.13 -21.22 -1.60
N ILE A 54 0.74 -19.95 -1.41
CA ILE A 54 -0.15 -19.54 -0.32
C ILE A 54 -1.55 -20.12 -0.53
N GLU A 55 -2.09 -20.10 -1.76
CA GLU A 55 -3.42 -20.63 -2.07
C GLU A 55 -3.54 -22.16 -1.91
N LEU A 56 -2.47 -22.90 -2.19
CA LEU A 56 -2.42 -24.36 -2.03
C LEU A 56 -2.29 -24.82 -0.57
N SER A 57 -2.06 -23.90 0.37
CA SER A 57 -1.89 -24.24 1.79
C SER A 57 -3.18 -24.76 2.43
N TYR A 58 -3.11 -25.95 3.03
CA TYR A 58 -4.20 -26.51 3.84
C TYR A 58 -4.15 -25.89 5.24
N TRP A 59 -5.25 -25.27 5.69
CA TRP A 59 -5.38 -24.44 6.90
C TRP A 59 -5.28 -25.21 8.24
N GLY A 60 -4.71 -26.42 8.25
CA GLY A 60 -4.68 -27.30 9.42
C GLY A 60 -3.48 -27.10 10.35
N GLU A 61 -2.33 -26.67 9.84
CA GLU A 61 -1.10 -26.50 10.64
C GLU A 61 -0.50 -25.10 10.46
N ILE A 62 -0.11 -24.47 11.58
CA ILE A 62 0.61 -23.19 11.58
C ILE A 62 1.96 -23.43 10.91
N ASN A 63 2.19 -22.80 9.77
CA ASN A 63 3.46 -22.92 9.06
C ASN A 63 4.09 -21.53 8.92
N ILE A 64 5.16 -21.31 9.69
CA ILE A 64 5.95 -20.06 9.70
C ILE A 64 6.43 -19.69 8.28
N ASN A 65 6.60 -20.67 7.39
CA ASN A 65 7.00 -20.42 6.01
C ASN A 65 5.97 -19.60 5.23
N TYR A 66 4.67 -19.61 5.59
CA TYR A 66 3.67 -18.77 4.93
C TYR A 66 3.80 -17.30 5.29
N ASN A 67 4.26 -16.98 6.50
CA ASN A 67 4.56 -15.60 6.86
C ASN A 67 5.69 -15.06 6.00
N LYS A 68 6.78 -15.84 5.86
CA LYS A 68 7.90 -15.49 4.98
C LYS A 68 7.46 -15.32 3.54
N LEU A 69 6.70 -16.26 2.99
CA LEU A 69 6.17 -16.17 1.63
C LEU A 69 5.32 -14.91 1.42
N LEU A 70 4.49 -14.54 2.39
CA LEU A 70 3.71 -13.30 2.32
C LEU A 70 4.61 -12.07 2.34
N ILE A 71 5.60 -12.01 3.25
CA ILE A 71 6.57 -10.91 3.33
C ILE A 71 7.34 -10.78 2.00
N SER A 72 7.84 -11.89 1.46
CA SER A 72 8.51 -11.94 0.15
C SER A 72 7.57 -11.45 -0.96
N ALA A 73 6.31 -11.89 -0.97
CA ALA A 73 5.36 -11.44 -1.98
C ALA A 73 5.12 -9.92 -1.92
N ILE A 74 4.96 -9.35 -0.72
CA ILE A 74 4.79 -7.91 -0.51
C ILE A 74 6.04 -7.15 -0.95
N LEU A 75 7.24 -7.67 -0.62
CA LEU A 75 8.51 -7.11 -1.08
C LEU A 75 8.51 -7.02 -2.60
N PHE A 76 8.34 -8.14 -3.28
CA PHE A 76 8.40 -8.19 -4.73
C PHE A 76 7.30 -7.37 -5.40
N ARG A 77 6.15 -7.20 -4.76
CA ARG A 77 5.12 -6.26 -5.23
C ARG A 77 5.58 -4.81 -5.15
N GLY A 78 6.15 -4.39 -4.02
CA GLY A 78 6.74 -3.05 -3.89
C GLY A 78 7.87 -2.82 -4.90
N LEU A 79 8.75 -3.80 -5.12
CA LEU A 79 9.82 -3.74 -6.11
C LEU A 79 9.31 -3.72 -7.57
N GLN A 80 8.20 -4.40 -7.86
CA GLN A 80 7.53 -4.33 -9.16
C GLN A 80 7.05 -2.90 -9.44
N GLU A 81 6.40 -2.27 -8.45
CA GLU A 81 5.90 -0.90 -8.52
C GLU A 81 7.05 0.10 -8.63
N PHE A 82 8.13 -0.07 -7.88
CA PHE A 82 9.34 0.72 -8.05
C PHE A 82 9.92 0.61 -9.46
N SER A 83 10.00 -0.61 -10.00
CA SER A 83 10.49 -0.84 -11.36
C SER A 83 9.63 -0.14 -12.40
N TYR A 84 8.30 -0.11 -12.19
CA TYR A 84 7.36 0.66 -13.00
C TYR A 84 7.63 2.17 -12.88
N LEU A 85 7.76 2.70 -11.66
CA LEU A 85 8.06 4.11 -11.42
C LEU A 85 9.36 4.54 -12.13
N LYS A 86 10.44 3.77 -11.99
CA LYS A 86 11.72 4.06 -12.68
C LYS A 86 11.59 4.04 -14.21
N GLN A 87 10.68 3.23 -14.74
CA GLN A 87 10.39 3.19 -16.17
C GLN A 87 9.67 4.45 -16.63
N ILE A 88 8.57 4.82 -15.97
CA ILE A 88 7.78 6.00 -16.36
C ILE A 88 8.56 7.30 -16.16
N MET A 89 9.43 7.40 -15.15
CA MET A 89 10.24 8.61 -14.95
C MET A 89 11.28 8.84 -16.06
N ARG A 90 11.49 7.86 -16.96
CA ARG A 90 12.31 8.06 -18.17
C ARG A 90 11.49 8.54 -19.37
N ASP A 91 10.19 8.31 -19.33
CA ASP A 91 9.30 8.89 -20.31
C ASP A 91 9.23 10.40 -20.05
N LYS A 92 9.29 11.24 -21.07
CA LYS A 92 9.17 12.69 -20.90
C LYS A 92 7.70 13.14 -20.82
N GLU A 93 6.79 12.23 -21.12
CA GLU A 93 5.40 12.53 -21.44
C GLU A 93 4.42 11.95 -20.41
N TRP A 94 4.89 11.20 -19.41
CA TRP A 94 4.03 10.50 -18.44
C TRP A 94 3.13 11.44 -17.63
N ASN A 95 3.48 12.72 -17.54
CA ASN A 95 2.74 13.73 -16.81
C ASN A 95 1.80 14.56 -17.68
N LYS A 96 1.60 14.20 -18.96
CA LYS A 96 0.70 14.92 -19.87
C LYS A 96 -0.77 14.71 -19.58
N SER A 97 -1.12 13.58 -18.97
CA SER A 97 -2.49 13.25 -18.60
C SER A 97 -2.67 13.32 -17.08
N HIS A 98 -3.67 14.09 -16.63
CA HIS A 98 -4.09 14.12 -15.23
C HIS A 98 -4.37 12.71 -14.67
N LYS A 99 -4.93 11.81 -15.50
CA LYS A 99 -5.20 10.43 -15.11
C LYS A 99 -3.90 9.66 -14.83
N GLU A 100 -2.87 9.87 -15.64
CA GLU A 100 -1.58 9.22 -15.45
C GLU A 100 -0.86 9.76 -14.22
N VAL A 101 -0.89 11.07 -13.99
CA VAL A 101 -0.34 11.68 -12.78
C VAL A 101 -1.00 11.10 -11.52
N ASN A 102 -2.34 11.04 -11.49
CA ASN A 102 -3.09 10.43 -10.39
C ASN A 102 -2.70 8.97 -10.15
N TYR A 103 -2.67 8.18 -11.22
CA TYR A 103 -2.33 6.76 -11.13
C TYR A 103 -0.90 6.56 -10.60
N ASN A 104 0.06 7.32 -11.12
CA ASN A 104 1.46 7.22 -10.74
C ASN A 104 1.70 7.67 -9.29
N TRP A 105 0.94 8.66 -8.81
CA TRP A 105 0.93 9.05 -7.41
C TRP A 105 0.45 7.90 -6.50
N ILE A 106 -0.64 7.23 -6.87
CA ILE A 106 -1.15 6.08 -6.12
C ILE A 106 -0.10 4.96 -6.09
N VAL A 107 0.50 4.64 -7.24
CA VAL A 107 1.56 3.61 -7.34
C VAL A 107 2.77 3.97 -6.46
N LEU A 108 3.12 5.25 -6.37
CA LEU A 108 4.18 5.72 -5.49
C LEU A 108 3.86 5.48 -4.01
N GLN A 109 2.67 5.87 -3.54
CA GLN A 109 2.29 5.67 -2.13
C GLN A 109 2.15 4.18 -1.79
N ASP A 110 1.61 3.40 -2.72
CA ASP A 110 1.56 1.94 -2.67
C ASP A 110 2.94 1.29 -2.50
N CYS A 111 3.90 1.73 -3.31
CA CYS A 111 5.27 1.26 -3.26
C CYS A 111 5.91 1.61 -1.90
N LYS A 112 5.72 2.84 -1.41
CA LYS A 112 6.20 3.31 -0.09
C LYS A 112 5.66 2.44 1.03
N ASP A 113 4.35 2.22 1.08
CA ASP A 113 3.71 1.48 2.16
C ASP A 113 4.13 0.00 2.16
N ARG A 114 4.25 -0.64 0.99
CA ARG A 114 4.69 -2.05 0.90
C ARG A 114 6.15 -2.23 1.31
N LEU A 115 7.05 -1.36 0.83
CA LEU A 115 8.46 -1.46 1.18
C LEU A 115 8.70 -1.07 2.65
N GLY A 116 8.00 -0.06 3.15
CA GLY A 116 8.02 0.32 4.57
C GLY A 116 7.52 -0.81 5.48
N PHE A 117 6.45 -1.50 5.07
CA PHE A 117 5.94 -2.68 5.80
C PHE A 117 6.98 -3.80 5.88
N VAL A 118 7.66 -4.10 4.76
CA VAL A 118 8.66 -5.18 4.68
C VAL A 118 9.96 -4.83 5.39
N TYR A 119 10.32 -3.55 5.47
CA TYR A 119 11.60 -3.09 5.99
C TYR A 119 12.00 -3.73 7.33
N GLN A 120 11.03 -3.88 8.24
CA GLN A 120 11.25 -4.47 9.57
C GLN A 120 11.59 -5.96 9.58
N TYR A 121 11.46 -6.67 8.44
CA TYR A 121 11.70 -8.12 8.30
C TYR A 121 12.96 -8.43 7.48
N LEU A 122 13.74 -7.41 7.13
CA LEU A 122 14.95 -7.57 6.33
C LEU A 122 16.18 -7.64 7.22
N SER A 123 17.04 -8.63 7.01
CA SER A 123 18.36 -8.70 7.65
C SER A 123 19.39 -7.81 6.93
N GLU A 124 19.23 -7.63 5.62
CA GLU A 124 20.09 -6.79 4.78
C GLU A 124 19.27 -5.62 4.20
N THR A 125 19.57 -4.39 4.64
CA THR A 125 18.78 -3.21 4.26
C THR A 125 19.44 -2.33 3.21
N GLU A 126 20.75 -2.44 2.95
CA GLU A 126 21.51 -1.47 2.13
C GLU A 126 20.86 -1.20 0.75
N ILE A 127 20.47 -2.26 0.03
CA ILE A 127 19.81 -2.11 -1.28
C ILE A 127 18.43 -1.46 -1.12
N ILE A 128 17.69 -1.82 -0.08
CA ILE A 128 16.37 -1.23 0.16
C ILE A 128 16.49 0.23 0.60
N ASP A 129 17.51 0.60 1.36
CA ASP A 129 17.78 1.99 1.73
C ASP A 129 18.03 2.83 0.46
N ILE A 130 18.79 2.30 -0.52
CA ILE A 130 18.96 2.94 -1.83
C ILE A 130 17.63 3.10 -2.56
N VAL A 131 16.78 2.05 -2.56
CA VAL A 131 15.46 2.10 -3.20
C VAL A 131 14.54 3.12 -2.54
N LEU A 132 14.52 3.17 -1.20
CA LEU A 132 13.71 4.11 -0.43
C LEU A 132 14.16 5.56 -0.65
N ASN A 133 15.47 5.82 -0.76
CA ASN A 133 16.00 7.14 -1.11
C ASN A 133 15.60 7.57 -2.54
N ASP A 134 15.63 6.63 -3.49
CA ASP A 134 15.14 6.89 -4.85
C ASP A 134 13.63 7.20 -4.86
N ILE A 135 12.84 6.48 -4.06
CA ILE A 135 11.40 6.73 -3.89
C ILE A 135 11.15 8.11 -3.30
N GLN A 136 11.90 8.51 -2.26
CA GLN A 136 11.81 9.85 -1.69
C GLN A 136 12.14 10.94 -2.72
N SER A 137 13.09 10.68 -3.61
CA SER A 137 13.42 11.59 -4.70
C SER A 137 12.25 11.73 -5.70
N ILE A 138 11.52 10.65 -5.98
CA ILE A 138 10.31 10.69 -6.81
C ILE A 138 9.17 11.44 -6.08
N ASP A 139 8.98 11.21 -4.78
CA ASP A 139 8.00 11.92 -3.95
C ASP A 139 8.24 13.43 -3.97
N LYS A 140 9.50 13.84 -3.77
CA LYS A 140 9.92 15.25 -3.87
C LYS A 140 9.70 15.82 -5.28
N PHE A 141 9.87 15.03 -6.33
CA PHE A 141 9.54 15.47 -7.68
C PHE A 141 8.05 15.82 -7.80
N PHE A 142 7.16 15.01 -7.24
CA PHE A 142 5.73 15.31 -7.21
C PHE A 142 5.44 16.59 -6.43
N GLU A 143 6.10 16.80 -5.29
CA GLU A 143 5.96 18.04 -4.52
C GLU A 143 6.41 19.28 -5.29
N VAL A 144 7.55 19.21 -5.96
CA VAL A 144 8.09 20.34 -6.73
C VAL A 144 7.23 20.62 -7.96
N SER A 145 6.71 19.58 -8.60
CA SER A 145 5.99 19.72 -9.88
C SER A 145 4.51 20.04 -9.72
N PHE A 146 3.88 19.58 -8.62
CA PHE A 146 2.44 19.69 -8.40
C PHE A 146 2.08 20.30 -7.02
N GLY A 147 3.07 20.87 -6.32
CA GLY A 147 2.93 21.43 -4.98
C GLY A 147 2.91 20.38 -3.87
N ILE A 148 2.87 20.83 -2.62
CA ILE A 148 2.80 19.97 -1.42
C ILE A 148 1.49 19.15 -1.38
N GLY A 149 0.47 19.63 -2.10
CA GLY A 149 -0.86 19.02 -2.15
C GLY A 149 -1.73 19.42 -0.97
N LYS A 150 -3.05 19.36 -1.18
CA LYS A 150 -4.06 19.35 -0.12
C LYS A 150 -4.74 17.98 -0.17
N TYR A 151 -5.28 17.55 0.96
CA TYR A 151 -5.81 16.19 1.07
C TYR A 151 -7.19 16.18 1.69
N ILE A 152 -7.92 15.10 1.41
CA ILE A 152 -9.20 14.82 2.04
C ILE A 152 -9.02 13.75 3.11
N SER A 153 -9.61 14.00 4.28
CA SER A 153 -9.75 12.98 5.33
C SER A 153 -11.21 12.82 5.72
N PRO A 154 -11.79 11.62 5.59
CA PRO A 154 -13.13 11.34 6.09
C PRO A 154 -13.12 11.06 7.59
N GLU A 155 -14.15 11.52 8.30
CA GLU A 155 -14.52 11.01 9.61
C GLU A 155 -15.46 9.82 9.41
N ILE A 156 -15.03 8.63 9.81
CA ILE A 156 -15.81 7.39 9.64
C ILE A 156 -16.25 6.89 11.01
N LEU A 157 -17.55 6.76 11.20
CA LEU A 157 -18.14 6.12 12.36
C LEU A 157 -18.24 4.62 12.12
N MET A 158 -17.52 3.86 12.93
CA MET A 158 -17.53 2.40 12.93
C MET A 158 -18.20 1.88 14.20
N LYS A 159 -19.39 1.29 14.08
CA LYS A 159 -20.07 0.67 15.22
C LYS A 159 -19.39 -0.62 15.66
N LYS A 160 -18.92 -1.39 14.68
CA LYS A 160 -18.31 -2.72 14.87
C LYS A 160 -17.20 -2.93 13.85
N SER A 161 -16.19 -3.70 14.24
CA SER A 161 -15.16 -4.19 13.34
C SER A 161 -14.85 -5.65 13.63
N ILE A 162 -14.70 -6.45 12.58
CA ILE A 162 -14.50 -7.89 12.65
C ILE A 162 -13.07 -8.22 12.22
N CYS A 163 -12.34 -8.98 13.02
CA CYS A 163 -11.01 -9.47 12.66
C CYS A 163 -11.09 -10.40 11.45
N ASN A 164 -10.27 -10.15 10.42
CA ASN A 164 -10.21 -11.00 9.22
C ASN A 164 -9.57 -12.38 9.45
N ILE A 165 -8.94 -12.62 10.61
CA ILE A 165 -8.31 -13.90 10.96
C ILE A 165 -9.29 -14.84 11.67
N CYS A 166 -9.95 -14.38 12.75
CA CYS A 166 -10.85 -15.22 13.57
C CYS A 166 -12.33 -14.88 13.46
N SER A 167 -12.70 -13.86 12.68
CA SER A 167 -14.09 -13.39 12.52
C SER A 167 -14.78 -12.92 13.81
N GLN A 168 -14.01 -12.70 14.89
CA GLN A 168 -14.51 -12.11 16.14
C GLN A 168 -14.47 -10.58 16.09
N ASP A 169 -15.20 -9.94 16.99
CA ASP A 169 -15.06 -8.49 17.21
C ASP A 169 -13.61 -8.17 17.58
N VAL A 170 -13.03 -7.13 16.96
CA VAL A 170 -11.64 -6.73 17.22
C VAL A 170 -11.37 -6.40 18.69
N ARG A 171 -12.37 -6.00 19.48
CA ARG A 171 -12.26 -5.74 20.92
C ARG A 171 -12.12 -7.01 21.75
N SER A 172 -12.58 -8.14 21.23
CA SER A 172 -12.51 -9.47 21.87
C SER A 172 -11.45 -10.37 21.24
N CYS A 173 -10.86 -9.96 20.12
CA CYS A 173 -9.86 -10.70 19.38
C CYS A 173 -8.48 -10.64 20.06
N HIS A 174 -7.71 -11.74 20.01
CA HIS A 174 -6.33 -11.79 20.52
C HIS A 174 -5.28 -11.48 19.44
N HIS A 175 -5.69 -11.34 18.17
CA HIS A 175 -4.81 -10.97 17.08
C HIS A 175 -4.53 -9.47 17.08
N ILE A 176 -3.25 -9.12 16.98
CA ILE A 176 -2.79 -7.74 16.89
C ILE A 176 -2.84 -7.27 15.44
N SER A 177 -3.54 -6.17 15.19
CA SER A 177 -3.64 -5.54 13.86
C SER A 177 -2.26 -5.21 13.29
N GLY A 178 -2.06 -5.48 12.01
CA GLY A 178 -0.78 -5.29 11.29
C GLY A 178 0.20 -6.46 11.43
N ARG A 179 -0.03 -7.42 12.34
CA ARG A 179 0.82 -8.63 12.44
C ARG A 179 0.39 -9.72 11.46
N ILE A 180 1.34 -10.59 11.12
CA ILE A 180 1.14 -11.69 10.19
C ILE A 180 0.82 -12.97 10.97
N TYR A 181 -0.23 -13.67 10.53
CA TYR A 181 -0.68 -14.95 11.08
C TYR A 181 -0.94 -15.90 9.92
N ASN A 182 -0.09 -16.93 9.78
CA ASN A 182 -0.23 -17.99 8.79
C ASN A 182 -0.43 -17.45 7.35
N GLY A 183 0.43 -16.51 6.95
CA GLY A 183 0.38 -15.90 5.61
C GLY A 183 -0.75 -14.89 5.39
N ARG A 184 -1.36 -14.35 6.46
CA ARG A 184 -2.36 -13.27 6.39
C ARG A 184 -2.01 -12.13 7.34
N ILE A 185 -2.23 -10.90 6.93
CA ILE A 185 -2.11 -9.75 7.81
C ILE A 185 -3.42 -9.58 8.57
N CYS A 186 -3.34 -9.49 9.90
CA CYS A 186 -4.51 -9.20 10.72
C CYS A 186 -4.94 -7.73 10.53
N TYR A 187 -6.21 -7.51 10.21
CA TYR A 187 -6.85 -6.20 10.25
C TYR A 187 -8.31 -6.32 10.64
N GLY A 188 -8.90 -5.20 11.06
CA GLY A 188 -10.31 -5.09 11.35
C GLY A 188 -11.08 -4.69 10.10
N SER A 189 -11.99 -5.55 9.64
CA SER A 189 -12.96 -5.20 8.60
C SER A 189 -14.09 -4.38 9.23
N PRO A 190 -14.34 -3.15 8.79
CA PRO A 190 -15.47 -2.36 9.29
C PRO A 190 -16.79 -3.04 8.92
N VAL A 191 -17.77 -3.00 9.84
CA VAL A 191 -19.15 -3.40 9.58
C VAL A 191 -20.01 -2.15 9.57
N ASP A 192 -20.73 -1.95 8.47
CA ASP A 192 -21.61 -0.79 8.21
C ASP A 192 -20.93 0.58 8.51
N PRO A 193 -19.78 0.89 7.88
CA PRO A 193 -19.12 2.17 8.11
C PRO A 193 -19.99 3.33 7.60
N LEU A 194 -20.12 4.39 8.41
CA LEU A 194 -20.82 5.62 8.04
C LEU A 194 -19.83 6.79 7.96
N ILE A 195 -19.78 7.48 6.82
CA ILE A 195 -19.03 8.73 6.71
C ILE A 195 -19.84 9.83 7.40
N ARG A 196 -19.30 10.43 8.46
CA ARG A 196 -19.95 11.51 9.22
C ARG A 196 -19.58 12.89 8.72
N ALA A 197 -18.32 13.07 8.36
CA ALA A 197 -17.79 14.35 7.93
C ALA A 197 -16.62 14.13 6.98
N ILE A 198 -16.26 15.18 6.25
CA ILE A 198 -15.10 15.23 5.37
C ILE A 198 -14.35 16.52 5.69
N SER A 199 -13.03 16.42 5.86
CA SER A 199 -12.16 17.56 6.18
C SER A 199 -11.06 17.72 5.15
N LEU A 200 -10.69 18.97 4.88
CA LEU A 200 -9.47 19.32 4.16
C LEU A 200 -8.31 19.36 5.16
N VAL A 201 -7.25 18.65 4.86
CA VAL A 201 -6.09 18.53 5.75
C VAL A 201 -4.78 18.69 4.99
N ASP A 202 -3.76 19.16 5.69
CA ASP A 202 -2.40 19.27 5.17
C ASP A 202 -1.61 17.96 5.36
N VAL A 203 -1.94 17.20 6.41
CA VAL A 203 -1.26 15.96 6.78
C VAL A 203 -2.31 14.85 6.94
N PRO A 204 -2.66 14.13 5.85
CA PRO A 204 -3.63 13.03 5.93
C PRO A 204 -2.99 11.76 6.49
N ARG A 205 -3.84 10.81 6.90
CA ARG A 205 -3.39 9.43 7.12
C ARG A 205 -3.05 8.72 5.81
N ASP A 206 -3.83 8.95 4.75
CA ASP A 206 -3.65 8.33 3.44
C ASP A 206 -3.35 9.40 2.38
N LEU A 207 -2.10 9.45 1.93
CA LEU A 207 -1.63 10.39 0.92
C LEU A 207 -2.27 10.13 -0.46
N ARG A 208 -2.89 8.98 -0.70
CA ARG A 208 -3.61 8.69 -1.95
C ARG A 208 -4.82 9.59 -2.16
N CYS A 209 -5.38 10.14 -1.07
CA CYS A 209 -6.55 11.04 -1.09
C CYS A 209 -6.15 12.50 -1.38
N ARG A 210 -5.17 12.69 -2.28
CA ARG A 210 -4.67 13.99 -2.70
C ARG A 210 -5.70 14.68 -3.60
N ILE A 211 -5.91 15.96 -3.34
CA ILE A 211 -6.66 16.87 -4.20
C ILE A 211 -5.69 17.46 -5.20
N TRP A 212 -6.05 17.40 -6.48
CA TRP A 212 -5.30 17.97 -7.57
C TRP A 212 -5.95 19.25 -8.08
N ASP A 213 -5.16 20.17 -8.61
CA ASP A 213 -5.66 21.48 -9.07
C ASP A 213 -6.72 21.34 -10.16
N TRP A 214 -6.60 20.35 -11.05
CA TRP A 214 -7.59 20.06 -12.09
C TRP A 214 -8.90 19.45 -11.58
N GLN A 215 -9.00 19.14 -10.29
CA GLN A 215 -10.24 18.72 -9.64
C GLN A 215 -10.97 19.89 -8.98
N VAL A 216 -10.42 21.11 -9.03
CA VAL A 216 -10.98 22.29 -8.38
C VAL A 216 -11.65 23.20 -9.41
N GLU A 217 -12.94 23.44 -9.24
CA GLU A 217 -13.74 24.37 -10.04
C GLU A 217 -14.42 25.40 -9.13
N GLY A 218 -13.75 26.52 -8.87
CA GLY A 218 -14.22 27.52 -7.91
C GLY A 218 -14.25 26.93 -6.50
N THR A 219 -15.45 26.80 -5.93
CA THR A 219 -15.67 26.15 -4.62
C THR A 219 -15.99 24.66 -4.74
N ILE A 220 -16.04 24.10 -5.94
CA ILE A 220 -16.43 22.70 -6.16
C ILE A 220 -15.18 21.83 -6.33
N LEU A 221 -15.13 20.71 -5.62
CA LEU A 221 -14.17 19.63 -5.85
C LEU A 221 -14.86 18.51 -6.61
N LYS A 222 -14.31 18.08 -7.75
CA LYS A 222 -14.87 17.02 -8.58
C LYS A 222 -14.01 15.77 -8.58
N ASP A 223 -14.66 14.62 -8.49
CA ASP A 223 -14.01 13.30 -8.61
C ASP A 223 -12.79 13.15 -7.68
N VAL A 224 -12.89 13.67 -6.46
CA VAL A 224 -11.82 13.58 -5.46
C VAL A 224 -11.90 12.26 -4.70
N CYS A 225 -10.75 11.61 -4.50
CA CYS A 225 -10.68 10.37 -3.73
C CYS A 225 -10.72 10.69 -2.24
N ILE A 226 -11.66 10.08 -1.52
CA ILE A 226 -11.82 10.29 -0.07
C ILE A 226 -11.40 9.09 0.76
N MET A 227 -11.33 7.91 0.13
CA MET A 227 -10.87 6.69 0.78
C MET A 227 -10.40 5.71 -0.28
N THR A 228 -9.32 5.00 0.00
CA THR A 228 -8.84 3.90 -0.82
C THR A 228 -8.98 2.57 -0.07
N SER A 229 -9.41 1.52 -0.77
CA SER A 229 -9.31 0.16 -0.25
C SER A 229 -7.90 -0.39 -0.49
N PHE A 230 -6.89 0.22 0.14
CA PHE A 230 -5.51 -0.26 0.06
C PHE A 230 -5.20 -1.24 1.20
N ALA A 231 -4.59 -2.36 0.83
CA ALA A 231 -3.90 -3.24 1.77
C ALA A 231 -2.57 -3.63 1.13
N VAL A 232 -1.51 -3.79 1.95
CA VAL A 232 -0.17 -4.11 1.43
C VAL A 232 -0.15 -5.46 0.69
N ASP A 233 -1.09 -6.36 1.01
CA ASP A 233 -1.29 -7.70 0.44
C ASP A 233 -2.51 -7.81 -0.51
N ASP A 234 -3.10 -6.68 -0.92
CA ASP A 234 -4.26 -6.62 -1.83
C ASP A 234 -4.08 -7.39 -3.15
N PHE A 235 -2.83 -7.49 -3.63
CA PHE A 235 -2.46 -8.16 -4.86
C PHE A 235 -2.69 -9.68 -4.83
N LEU A 236 -2.78 -10.28 -3.65
CA LEU A 236 -3.12 -11.69 -3.48
C LEU A 236 -4.62 -11.96 -3.74
N ASN A 237 -5.47 -10.93 -3.62
CA ASN A 237 -6.92 -11.08 -3.72
C ASN A 237 -7.53 -10.34 -4.91
N GLN A 238 -6.75 -10.01 -5.95
CA GLN A 238 -7.21 -9.23 -7.11
C GLN A 238 -8.40 -9.85 -7.86
N ASP A 239 -8.58 -11.17 -7.78
CA ASP A 239 -9.73 -11.86 -8.39
C ASP A 239 -11.02 -11.68 -7.55
N LYS A 240 -10.91 -11.26 -6.30
CA LYS A 240 -12.01 -11.08 -5.33
C LYS A 240 -12.31 -9.62 -5.00
N TYR A 241 -11.32 -8.73 -5.12
CA TYR A 241 -11.45 -7.31 -4.83
C TYR A 241 -10.69 -6.48 -5.88
N GLN A 242 -11.42 -5.68 -6.66
CA GLN A 242 -10.81 -4.56 -7.40
C GLN A 242 -10.44 -3.47 -6.39
N LYS A 243 -9.32 -2.77 -6.59
CA LYS A 243 -9.01 -1.56 -5.80
C LYS A 243 -10.14 -0.57 -6.01
N VAL A 244 -10.96 -0.36 -4.97
CA VAL A 244 -12.05 0.61 -5.03
C VAL A 244 -11.56 1.89 -4.35
N GLY A 245 -11.52 2.97 -5.13
CA GLY A 245 -11.51 4.31 -4.57
C GLY A 245 -12.97 4.74 -4.36
N ILE A 246 -13.28 5.28 -3.18
CA ILE A 246 -14.51 6.05 -3.03
C ILE A 246 -14.20 7.46 -3.51
N PHE A 247 -14.92 7.90 -4.54
CA PHE A 247 -14.80 9.23 -5.10
C PHE A 247 -16.06 10.03 -4.77
N CYS A 248 -15.92 11.33 -4.63
CA CYS A 248 -17.08 12.20 -4.44
C CYS A 248 -16.88 13.55 -5.11
N SER A 249 -17.99 14.26 -5.27
CA SER A 249 -18.00 15.69 -5.55
C SER A 249 -18.39 16.44 -4.28
N LEU A 250 -17.68 17.53 -3.97
CA LEU A 250 -17.81 18.31 -2.74
C LEU A 250 -17.99 19.80 -3.06
N VAL A 251 -18.71 20.53 -2.21
CA VAL A 251 -18.70 22.01 -2.20
C VAL A 251 -17.96 22.49 -0.97
N ILE A 252 -17.06 23.44 -1.15
CA ILE A 252 -16.39 24.19 -0.09
C ILE A 252 -17.24 25.44 0.20
N ASN A 253 -17.77 25.52 1.41
CA ASN A 253 -18.56 26.66 1.90
C ASN A 253 -17.81 27.37 3.03
N ASN A 254 -18.30 28.54 3.44
CA ASN A 254 -17.72 29.29 4.57
C ASN A 254 -17.71 28.49 5.88
N ASP A 255 -18.65 27.55 6.03
CA ASP A 255 -18.81 26.72 7.23
C ASP A 255 -18.09 25.36 7.15
N GLY A 256 -17.38 25.08 6.05
CA GLY A 256 -16.66 23.81 5.85
C GLY A 256 -16.97 23.12 4.51
N VAL A 257 -16.81 21.80 4.47
CA VAL A 257 -16.99 20.99 3.25
C VAL A 257 -18.31 20.23 3.30
N SER A 258 -19.15 20.42 2.28
CA SER A 258 -20.42 19.72 2.10
C SER A 258 -20.31 18.66 1.00
N LEU A 259 -20.81 17.46 1.29
CA LEU A 259 -20.88 16.37 0.33
C LEU A 259 -22.03 16.61 -0.67
N ILE A 260 -21.73 16.56 -1.98
CA ILE A 260 -22.75 16.65 -3.04
C ILE A 260 -23.21 15.26 -3.44
N GLU A 261 -22.25 14.41 -3.80
CA GLU A 261 -22.50 13.13 -4.44
C GLU A 261 -21.37 12.15 -4.14
N ILE A 262 -21.69 10.90 -3.80
CA ILE A 262 -20.72 9.81 -3.64
C ILE A 262 -20.83 8.90 -4.87
N ASN A 263 -19.70 8.69 -5.54
CA ASN A 263 -19.57 7.77 -6.65
C ASN A 263 -18.51 6.70 -6.31
N THR A 264 -18.91 5.43 -6.31
CA THR A 264 -17.95 4.33 -6.25
C THR A 264 -17.44 4.04 -7.65
N LYS A 265 -16.17 4.38 -7.95
CA LYS A 265 -15.54 4.01 -9.22
C LYS A 265 -14.66 2.77 -9.01
N LYS A 266 -14.85 1.79 -9.88
CA LYS A 266 -14.03 0.58 -10.00
C LYS A 266 -12.86 0.83 -10.94
#